data_AF-A0A9E2MD50-F1
#
_entry.id   AF-A0A9E2MD50-F1
#
_cell.length_a   1.000
_cell.length_b   1.000
_cell.length_c   1.000
_cell.angle_alpha   90.00
_cell.angle_beta   90.00
_cell.angle_gamma   90.00
#
_symmetry.space_group_name_H-M   'P 1'
#
loop_
_entity.id
_entity.type
_entity.pdbx_description
1 polymer ?
#
loop_
_entity_poly.entity_id
_entity_poly.type
_entity_poly.pdbx_seq_one_letter_code
_entity_poly.pdbx_strand_id
1 'polypeptide(L)'
;MTTLIIVDLHLSEEQPTLTELFFRFLKERAQTADALYILGDLFEAWVGDDHRSAFNQQVIQALQETALKTPLFLMPGNRNFLIGKRFCKQVGCQLLNNIDPVK
;
A
#
# COMPACT_ATOMS: atom_id res chain seq x y z
N MET A 1 3.50 -22.13 -0.28
CA MET A 1 4.17 -20.82 -0.28
C MET A 1 3.46 -19.94 -1.29
N THR A 2 2.82 -18.86 -0.85
CA THR A 2 1.99 -17.94 -1.64
C THR A 2 2.49 -16.52 -1.44
N THR A 3 2.94 -15.89 -2.52
CA THR A 3 3.27 -14.47 -2.57
C THR A 3 2.20 -13.73 -3.37
N LEU A 4 1.72 -12.61 -2.85
CA LEU A 4 0.70 -11.78 -3.49
C LEU A 4 1.33 -10.51 -4.07
N ILE A 5 0.88 -10.13 -5.25
CA ILE A 5 1.28 -8.91 -5.93
C ILE A 5 0.00 -8.17 -6.34
N ILE A 6 -0.09 -6.89 -5.98
CA ILE A 6 -1.17 -5.98 -6.37
C ILE A 6 -0.57 -4.69 -6.95
N VAL A 7 -1.31 -4.06 -7.85
CA VAL A 7 -0.87 -2.91 -8.64
C VAL A 7 -2.09 -2.09 -9.06
N ASP A 8 -1.91 -0.79 -9.28
CA ASP A 8 -2.92 0.13 -9.87
C ASP A 8 -4.29 0.08 -9.16
N LEU A 9 -4.29 0.24 -7.83
CA LEU A 9 -5.52 0.21 -7.04
C LEU A 9 -6.27 1.54 -7.02
N HIS A 10 -5.58 2.68 -7.11
CA HIS A 10 -6.20 4.00 -7.15
C HIS A 10 -7.22 4.26 -6.02
N LEU A 11 -6.88 3.84 -4.79
CA LEU A 11 -7.76 4.01 -3.62
C LEU A 11 -8.09 5.49 -3.40
N SER A 12 -9.37 5.80 -3.22
CA SER A 12 -9.87 7.16 -2.96
C SER A 12 -11.18 7.15 -2.16
N GLU A 13 -11.47 8.27 -1.50
CA GLU A 13 -12.74 8.50 -0.78
C GLU A 13 -13.96 8.43 -1.70
N GLU A 14 -13.78 8.74 -2.99
CA GLU A 14 -14.82 8.72 -4.02
C GLU A 14 -15.15 7.29 -4.48
N GLN A 15 -14.33 6.29 -4.13
CA GLN A 15 -14.51 4.88 -4.51
C GLN A 15 -14.57 3.96 -3.27
N PRO A 16 -15.60 4.10 -2.41
CA PRO A 16 -15.70 3.35 -1.15
C PRO A 16 -15.78 1.84 -1.37
N THR A 17 -16.49 1.38 -2.41
CA THR A 17 -16.62 -0.05 -2.72
C THR A 17 -15.27 -0.70 -3.04
N LEU A 18 -14.38 0.00 -3.75
CA LEU A 18 -13.04 -0.52 -4.06
C LEU A 18 -12.20 -0.63 -2.78
N THR A 19 -12.31 0.38 -1.92
CA THR A 19 -11.64 0.39 -0.61
C THR A 19 -12.12 -0.76 0.30
N GLU A 20 -13.42 -1.03 0.33
CA GLU A 20 -13.99 -2.16 1.07
C GLU A 20 -13.48 -3.52 0.57
N LEU A 21 -13.41 -3.69 -0.76
CA LEU A 21 -12.86 -4.90 -1.37
C LEU A 21 -11.37 -5.06 -1.03
N PHE A 22 -10.62 -3.97 -1.03
CA PHE A 22 -9.22 -3.96 -0.62
C PHE A 22 -9.05 -4.37 0.85
N PHE A 23 -9.87 -3.84 1.76
CA PHE A 23 -9.84 -4.24 3.18
C PHE A 23 -10.21 -5.71 3.37
N ARG A 24 -11.21 -6.19 2.64
CA ARG A 24 -11.56 -7.62 2.66
C ARG A 24 -10.41 -8.48 2.16
N PHE A 25 -9.77 -8.09 1.06
CA PHE A 25 -8.57 -8.77 0.53
C PHE A 25 -7.44 -8.84 1.57
N LEU A 26 -7.15 -7.73 2.26
CA LEU A 26 -6.13 -7.69 3.29
C LEU A 26 -6.42 -8.70 4.41
N LYS A 27 -7.66 -8.72 4.89
CA LYS A 27 -8.10 -9.57 6.00
C LYS A 27 -8.15 -11.06 5.63
N GLU A 28 -8.67 -11.39 4.46
CA GLU A 28 -8.95 -12.78 4.07
C GLU A 28 -7.79 -13.46 3.37
N ARG A 29 -6.95 -12.69 2.66
CA ARG A 29 -5.90 -13.23 1.78
C ARG A 29 -4.51 -12.77 2.19
N ALA A 30 -4.32 -11.46 2.39
CA ALA A 30 -2.97 -10.95 2.61
C ALA A 30 -2.38 -11.41 3.94
N GLN A 31 -3.15 -11.44 5.02
CA GLN A 31 -2.67 -11.83 6.36
C GLN A 31 -2.19 -13.28 6.48
N THR A 32 -2.45 -14.14 5.49
CA THR A 32 -2.02 -15.55 5.47
C THR A 32 -1.00 -15.83 4.35
N ALA A 33 -0.63 -14.81 3.57
CA ALA A 33 0.40 -14.91 2.55
C ALA A 33 1.80 -14.82 3.16
N ASP A 34 2.78 -15.38 2.46
CA ASP A 34 4.19 -15.29 2.86
C ASP A 34 4.77 -13.89 2.61
N ALA A 35 4.23 -13.15 1.64
CA ALA A 35 4.58 -11.77 1.35
C ALA A 35 3.49 -11.07 0.53
N LEU A 36 3.37 -9.75 0.71
CA LEU A 36 2.56 -8.86 -0.10
C LEU A 36 3.43 -7.78 -0.76
N TYR A 37 3.36 -7.69 -2.07
CA TYR A 37 3.97 -6.62 -2.86
C TYR A 37 2.90 -5.69 -3.40
N ILE A 38 3.03 -4.40 -3.11
CA ILE A 38 2.21 -3.32 -3.65
C ILE A 38 3.08 -2.55 -4.63
N LEU A 39 2.88 -2.77 -5.93
CA LEU A 39 3.78 -2.30 -6.99
C LEU A 39 3.12 -1.18 -7.79
N GLY A 40 3.10 0.02 -7.22
CA GLY A 40 2.58 1.22 -7.87
C GLY A 40 1.11 1.53 -7.55
N ASP A 41 0.80 2.82 -7.69
CA ASP A 41 -0.55 3.41 -7.74
C ASP A 41 -1.55 2.87 -6.70
N LEU A 42 -1.12 2.78 -5.43
CA LEU A 42 -1.97 2.39 -4.30
C LEU A 42 -3.14 3.37 -4.07
N PHE A 43 -2.86 4.67 -4.06
CA PHE A 43 -3.83 5.75 -3.92
C PHE A 43 -4.04 6.49 -5.24
N GLU A 44 -5.24 7.02 -5.49
CA GLU A 44 -5.47 7.85 -6.68
C GLU A 44 -4.58 9.09 -6.70
N ALA A 45 -4.33 9.67 -5.52
CA ALA A 45 -3.37 10.74 -5.32
C ALA A 45 -2.72 10.64 -3.94
N TRP A 46 -1.42 10.91 -3.87
CA TRP A 46 -0.70 11.08 -2.59
C TRP A 46 0.01 12.43 -2.57
N VAL A 47 -0.48 13.34 -1.73
CA VAL A 47 0.02 14.72 -1.66
C VAL A 47 1.26 14.88 -0.75
N GLY A 48 1.61 13.85 0.05
CA GLY A 48 2.76 13.85 0.94
C GLY A 48 2.53 13.10 2.25
N ASP A 49 3.60 12.57 2.86
CA ASP A 49 3.54 11.78 4.10
C ASP A 49 3.13 12.61 5.35
N ASP A 50 3.08 13.93 5.24
CA ASP A 50 2.61 14.86 6.28
C ASP A 50 1.11 15.13 6.20
N HIS A 51 0.47 14.81 5.08
CA HIS A 51 -0.97 14.96 4.90
C HIS A 51 -1.75 13.97 5.76
N ARG A 52 -2.82 14.46 6.38
CA ARG A 52 -3.69 13.67 7.25
C ARG A 52 -5.13 13.78 6.75
N SER A 53 -5.65 12.68 6.21
CA SER A 53 -7.08 12.48 5.97
C SER A 53 -7.56 11.27 6.76
N ALA A 54 -8.85 11.25 7.12
CA ALA A 54 -9.46 10.10 7.80
C ALA A 54 -9.35 8.83 6.94
N PHE A 55 -9.53 8.97 5.63
CA PHE A 55 -9.37 7.88 4.67
C PHE A 55 -7.96 7.31 4.63
N ASN A 56 -6.93 8.16 4.49
CA ASN A 56 -5.55 7.69 4.45
C ASN A 56 -5.20 6.96 5.75
N GLN A 57 -5.70 7.45 6.89
CA GLN A 57 -5.50 6.78 8.17
C GLN A 57 -6.16 5.39 8.23
N GLN A 58 -7.35 5.21 7.67
CA GLN A 58 -8.00 3.89 7.58
C GLN A 58 -7.17 2.92 6.75
N VAL A 59 -6.70 3.36 5.57
CA VAL A 59 -5.86 2.52 4.69
C VAL A 59 -4.53 2.18 5.36
N ILE A 60 -3.88 3.17 5.98
CA ILE A 60 -2.63 2.96 6.73
C ILE A 60 -2.84 1.95 7.86
N GLN A 61 -3.91 2.08 8.65
CA GLN A 61 -4.19 1.16 9.75
C GLN A 61 -4.40 -0.27 9.26
N ALA A 62 -5.18 -0.46 8.20
CA ALA A 62 -5.40 -1.78 7.61
C ALA A 62 -4.06 -2.41 7.13
N LEU A 63 -3.20 -1.61 6.50
CA LEU A 63 -1.88 -2.05 6.07
C LEU A 63 -0.95 -2.37 7.26
N GLN A 64 -0.99 -1.59 8.34
CA GLN A 64 -0.25 -1.86 9.58
C GLN A 64 -0.63 -3.22 10.16
N GLU A 65 -1.94 -3.49 10.29
CA GLU A 65 -2.44 -4.76 10.81
C GLU A 65 -1.99 -5.95 9.96
N THR A 66 -1.93 -5.79 8.64
CA THR A 66 -1.38 -6.80 7.73
C THR A 66 0.13 -6.96 7.90
N ALA A 67 0.89 -5.87 8.01
CA ALA A 67 2.35 -5.88 8.13
C ALA A 67 2.85 -6.60 9.42
N LEU A 68 2.02 -6.67 10.46
CA LEU A 68 2.31 -7.45 11.67
C LEU A 68 2.37 -8.96 11.42
N LYS A 69 1.74 -9.46 10.35
CA LYS A 69 1.61 -10.89 10.05
C LYS A 69 2.32 -11.30 8.77
N THR A 70 2.35 -10.40 7.79
CA THR A 70 2.85 -10.66 6.45
C THR A 70 3.81 -9.55 6.03
N PRO A 71 5.07 -9.88 5.66
CA PRO A 71 6.01 -8.92 5.10
C PRO A 71 5.40 -8.14 3.94
N LEU A 72 5.46 -6.82 4.03
CA LEU A 72 4.91 -5.90 3.04
C LEU A 72 6.02 -5.11 2.35
N PHE A 73 5.99 -5.12 1.02
CA PHE A 73 6.89 -4.36 0.17
C PHE A 73 6.09 -3.39 -0.69
N LEU A 74 6.53 -2.14 -0.77
CA LEU A 74 5.84 -1.11 -1.54
C LEU A 74 6.81 -0.43 -2.50
N MET A 75 6.42 -0.37 -3.77
CA MET A 75 7.05 0.48 -4.77
C MET A 75 6.07 1.63 -5.10
N PRO A 76 6.44 2.90 -4.94
CA PRO A 76 5.59 4.02 -5.32
C PRO A 76 5.32 4.03 -6.83
N GLY A 77 4.11 4.38 -7.24
CA GLY A 77 3.78 4.55 -8.66
C GLY A 77 3.86 6.00 -9.10
N ASN A 78 3.40 6.28 -10.32
CA ASN A 78 3.45 7.61 -10.92
C ASN A 78 2.51 8.59 -10.21
N ARG A 79 1.43 8.11 -9.57
CA ARG A 79 0.45 8.94 -8.85
C ARG A 79 0.78 9.17 -7.39
N ASN A 80 1.64 8.33 -6.83
CA ASN A 80 2.02 8.34 -5.43
C ASN A 80 3.54 8.32 -5.22
N PHE A 81 4.28 8.93 -6.15
CA PHE A 81 5.74 9.12 -6.08
C PHE A 81 6.21 9.86 -4.81
N LEU A 82 5.30 10.56 -4.12
CA LEU A 82 5.57 11.21 -2.84
C LEU A 82 5.46 10.28 -1.63
N ILE A 83 5.00 9.03 -1.80
CA ILE A 83 5.04 8.02 -0.73
C ILE A 83 6.49 7.78 -0.36
N GLY A 84 6.82 8.13 0.86
CA GLY A 84 8.19 8.13 1.34
C GLY A 84 8.43 7.17 2.49
N LYS A 85 9.62 7.34 3.08
CA LYS A 85 10.07 6.56 4.24
C LYS A 85 9.17 6.74 5.45
N ARG A 86 8.47 7.88 5.59
CA ARG A 86 7.61 8.14 6.74
C ARG A 86 6.33 7.31 6.65
N PHE A 87 5.71 7.24 5.46
CA PHE A 87 4.61 6.32 5.20
C PHE A 87 5.05 4.88 5.47
N CYS A 88 6.17 4.43 4.89
CA CYS A 88 6.65 3.06 5.07
C CYS A 88 6.94 2.71 6.53
N LYS A 89 7.55 3.63 7.28
CA LYS A 89 7.76 3.47 8.72
C LYS A 89 6.45 3.40 9.49
N GLN A 90 5.46 4.20 9.10
CA GLN A 90 4.15 4.18 9.75
C GLN A 90 3.46 2.83 9.49
N VAL A 91 3.45 2.35 8.25
CA VAL A 91 2.87 1.05 7.89
C VAL A 91 3.65 -0.14 8.44
N GLY A 92 4.98 -0.03 8.58
CA GLY A 92 5.86 -1.17 8.84
C GLY A 92 6.21 -1.95 7.57
N CYS A 93 6.17 -1.30 6.40
CA CYS A 93 6.55 -1.91 5.13
C CYS A 93 7.93 -1.48 4.65
N GLN A 94 8.52 -2.29 3.77
CA GLN A 94 9.78 -1.96 3.11
C GLN A 94 9.52 -1.20 1.81
N LEU A 95 10.11 -0.01 1.70
CA LEU A 95 10.15 0.73 0.44
C LEU A 95 11.09 0.02 -0.54
N LEU A 96 10.58 -0.32 -1.72
CA LEU A 96 11.37 -0.78 -2.84
C LEU A 96 11.78 0.42 -3.68
N ASN A 97 13.07 0.52 -3.97
CA ASN A 97 13.56 1.53 -4.91
C ASN A 97 13.09 1.16 -6.31
N ASN A 98 12.74 2.17 -7.10
CA ASN A 98 12.56 1.98 -8.53
C ASN A 98 13.83 1.34 -9.09
N ILE A 99 13.67 0.27 -9.86
CA ILE A 99 14.78 -0.30 -10.63
C ILE A 99 15.23 0.83 -11.54
N ASP A 100 16.49 1.27 -11.39
CA ASP A 100 17.06 2.24 -12.31
C ASP A 100 16.78 1.75 -13.74
N PRO A 101 16.14 2.56 -14.61
CA PRO A 101 16.01 2.17 -16.00
C PRO A 101 17.44 1.91 -16.48
N VAL A 102 17.69 0.67 -16.92
CA VAL A 102 18.98 0.25 -17.45
C VAL A 102 19.39 1.30 -18.49
N LYS A 103 20.51 1.98 -18.21
CA LYS A 103 21.08 2.99 -19.10
C LYS A 103 21.41 2.41 -20.47
#